data_AF-A0A354CLK8-F1
#
_entry.id   AF-A0A354CLK8-F1
#
_cell.length_a   1.000
_cell.length_b   1.000
_cell.length_c   1.000
_cell.angle_alpha   90.00
_cell.angle_beta   90.00
_cell.angle_gamma   90.00
#
_symmetry.space_group_name_H-M   'P 1'
#
loop_
_entity.id
_entity.type
_entity.pdbx_description
1 polymer ?
#
loop_
_entity_poly.entity_id
_entity_poly.type
_entity_poly.pdbx_seq_one_letter_code
_entity_poly.pdbx_strand_id
1 'polypeptide(L)' 'PKTAKVIVCHLGNGASISASIGGKCVDTSMGLTPLEGLIMGTRSGDLDPAILEFLCNHENLTISE' A
#
# COMPACT_ATOMS: atom_id res chain seq x y z
N PRO A 1 5.02 -26.80 -9.59
CA PRO A 1 5.08 -25.41 -10.11
C PRO A 1 3.70 -24.76 -10.34
N LYS A 2 2.77 -25.40 -11.08
CA LYS A 2 1.45 -24.83 -11.42
C LYS A 2 0.49 -24.63 -10.24
N THR A 3 0.77 -25.21 -9.07
CA THR A 3 -0.06 -25.14 -7.86
C THR A 3 0.64 -24.47 -6.67
N ALA A 4 1.88 -24.02 -6.84
CA ALA A 4 2.65 -23.42 -5.74
C ALA A 4 1.99 -22.12 -5.28
N LYS A 5 1.82 -21.94 -3.98
CA LYS A 5 1.32 -20.71 -3.35
C LYS A 5 2.49 -20.01 -2.69
N VAL A 6 2.77 -18.78 -3.09
CA VAL A 6 3.93 -18.01 -2.65
C VAL A 6 3.46 -16.63 -2.22
N ILE A 7 3.93 -16.18 -1.07
CA ILE A 7 3.84 -14.78 -0.64
C ILE A 7 5.22 -14.16 -0.81
N VAL A 8 5.29 -13.04 -1.51
CA VAL A 8 6.54 -12.29 -1.71
C VAL A 8 6.44 -10.99 -0.92
N CYS A 9 7.38 -10.77 0.00
CA CYS A 9 7.49 -9.54 0.77
C CYS A 9 8.69 -8.74 0.26
N HIS A 10 8.42 -7.68 -0.50
CA HIS A 10 9.45 -6.72 -0.90
C HIS A 10 9.52 -5.62 0.16
N LEU A 11 10.61 -5.58 0.93
CA LEU A 11 10.76 -4.65 2.05
C LEU A 11 11.97 -3.74 1.81
N GLY A 12 11.72 -2.56 1.24
CA GLY A 12 12.73 -1.52 1.01
C GLY A 12 12.19 -0.14 1.37
N ASN A 13 12.72 0.91 0.73
CA ASN A 13 12.18 2.27 0.93
C ASN A 13 10.72 2.39 0.43
N GLY A 14 10.34 1.57 -0.55
CA GLY A 14 8.96 1.18 -0.80
C GLY A 14 8.77 -0.27 -0.39
N ALA A 15 7.61 -0.59 0.19
CA ALA A 15 7.32 -1.93 0.66
C ALA A 15 5.99 -2.43 0.10
N SER A 16 5.95 -3.69 -0.33
CA SER A 16 4.73 -4.35 -0.79
C SER A 16 4.75 -5.85 -0.53
N ILE A 17 3.56 -6.43 -0.42
CA ILE A 17 3.34 -7.87 -0.33
C ILE A 17 2.52 -8.30 -1.53
N SER A 18 2.93 -9.36 -2.22
CA SER A 18 2.11 -9.99 -3.26
C SER A 18 1.84 -11.46 -2.98
N ALA A 19 0.65 -11.90 -3.32
CA ALA A 19 0.24 -13.29 -3.29
C ALA A 19 0.27 -13.85 -4.71
N SER A 20 0.94 -14.98 -4.90
CA SER A 20 1.06 -15.64 -6.20
C SER A 20 0.65 -17.11 -6.12
N ILE A 21 -0.16 -17.56 -7.09
CA ILE A 21 -0.57 -18.97 -7.26
C ILE A 21 -0.10 -19.45 -8.62
N GLY A 22 0.68 -20.52 -8.65
CA GLY A 22 1.20 -21.09 -9.89
C GLY A 22 2.11 -20.14 -10.68
N GLY A 23 2.76 -19.20 -9.99
CA GLY A 23 3.60 -18.16 -10.61
C GLY A 23 2.83 -16.95 -11.15
N LYS A 24 1.51 -16.88 -10.98
CA LYS A 24 0.72 -15.69 -11.31
C LYS A 24 0.37 -14.92 -10.04
N CYS A 25 0.62 -13.62 -10.04
CA CYS A 25 0.15 -12.72 -8.99
C CYS A 25 -1.39 -12.69 -9.00
N VAL A 26 -2.00 -12.94 -7.85
CA VAL A 26 -3.46 -12.90 -7.66
C VAL A 26 -3.89 -11.72 -6.79
N ASP A 27 -2.98 -11.18 -5.99
CA ASP A 27 -3.23 -10.01 -5.15
C ASP A 27 -1.92 -9.30 -4.78
N THR A 28 -1.98 -8.00 -4.52
CA THR A 28 -0.84 -7.18 -4.10
C THR A 28 -1.29 -6.03 -3.21
N SER A 29 -0.46 -5.67 -2.24
CA SER A 29 -0.83 -4.68 -1.22
C SER A 29 -0.88 -3.23 -1.72
N MET A 30 -0.24 -2.91 -2.86
CA MET A 30 -0.33 -1.57 -3.46
C MET A 30 -1.53 -1.50 -4.39
N GLY A 31 -2.29 -0.41 -4.35
CA GLY A 31 -3.41 -0.17 -5.25
C GLY A 31 -3.07 0.76 -6.41
N LEU A 32 -3.93 1.75 -6.66
CA LEU A 32 -3.80 2.68 -7.78
C LEU A 32 -2.47 3.45 -7.73
N THR A 33 -2.02 3.81 -6.54
CA THR A 33 -0.73 4.45 -6.31
C THR A 33 0.12 3.59 -5.35
N PRO A 34 1.44 3.81 -5.32
CA PRO A 34 2.32 3.14 -4.35
C PRO A 34 2.14 3.60 -2.89
N LEU A 35 1.04 4.28 -2.55
CA LEU A 35 0.74 4.75 -1.19
C LEU A 35 0.03 3.68 -0.36
N GLU A 36 -0.90 2.93 -0.97
CA GLU A 36 -1.65 1.86 -0.29
C GLU A 36 -0.74 0.69 0.09
N GLY A 37 -1.09 0.02 1.18
CA GLY A 37 -0.47 -1.16 1.70
C GLY A 37 0.40 -0.89 2.92
N LEU A 38 1.64 -1.37 2.89
CA LEU A 38 2.53 -1.34 4.04
C LEU A 38 3.01 0.07 4.39
N ILE A 39 3.35 0.25 5.66
CA ILE A 39 4.21 1.37 6.08
C ILE A 39 5.54 1.32 5.33
N MET A 40 6.08 2.48 4.95
CA MET A 40 7.32 2.58 4.17
C MET A 40 8.24 3.67 4.75
N GLY A 41 9.37 3.95 4.10
CA GLY A 41 10.35 4.91 4.64
C GLY A 41 9.78 6.32 4.85
N THR A 42 9.05 6.84 3.86
CA THR A 42 8.45 8.20 3.89
C THR A 42 7.00 8.24 3.42
N ARG A 43 6.34 7.08 3.34
CA ARG A 43 4.93 6.96 2.94
C ARG A 43 4.18 6.24 4.06
N SER A 44 2.95 6.68 4.29
CA SER A 44 2.10 6.16 5.37
C SER A 44 1.73 4.70 5.22
N GLY A 45 1.54 4.22 3.99
CA GLY A 45 0.77 2.99 3.79
C GLY A 45 -0.73 3.28 3.89
N ASP A 46 -1.48 2.25 4.27
CA ASP A 46 -2.91 2.33 4.53
C ASP A 46 -3.26 3.39 5.59
N LEU A 47 -4.27 4.19 5.28
CA LEU A 47 -4.86 5.20 6.14
C LEU A 47 -6.37 5.12 6.04
N ASP A 48 -7.06 5.59 7.07
CA ASP A 48 -8.51 5.84 6.99
C ASP A 48 -8.75 6.95 5.94
N PRO A 49 -9.55 6.72 4.89
CA PRO A 49 -9.87 7.75 3.90
C PRO A 49 -10.43 9.04 4.53
N ALA A 50 -11.12 8.97 5.67
CA ALA A 50 -11.67 10.13 6.36
C ALA A 50 -10.59 11.04 6.99
N ILE A 51 -9.34 10.56 7.15
CA ILE A 51 -8.28 11.36 7.77
C ILE A 51 -7.89 12.58 6.94
N LEU A 52 -8.00 12.48 5.60
CA LEU A 52 -7.72 13.59 4.69
C LEU A 52 -8.67 14.77 4.96
N GLU A 53 -9.97 14.49 5.07
CA GLU A 53 -10.98 15.50 5.38
C GLU A 53 -10.77 16.09 6.78
N PHE A 54 -10.48 15.24 7.78
CA PHE A 54 -10.19 15.69 9.13
C PHE A 54 -8.99 16.66 9.17
N LEU A 55 -7.88 16.31 8.52
CA LEU A 55 -6.67 17.14 8.49
C LEU A 55 -6.91 18.46 7.77
N CYS A 56 -7.61 18.45 6.62
CA CYS A 56 -7.95 19.68 5.91
C CYS A 56 -8.78 20.64 6.79
N ASN A 57 -9.71 20.11 7.58
CA ASN A 57 -10.60 20.91 8.42
C ASN A 57 -9.94 21.44 9.71
N HIS A 58 -8.94 20.73 10.24
CA HIS A 58 -8.35 21.06 11.54
C HIS A 58 -6.95 21.68 11.47
N GLU A 59 -6.15 21.32 10.47
CA GLU A 59 -4.74 21.72 10.36
C GLU A 59 -4.51 22.80 9.28
N ASN A 60 -5.59 23.33 8.68
CA ASN A 60 -5.54 24.32 7.61
C ASN A 60 -4.65 23.90 6.42
N LEU A 61 -4.66 22.60 6.13
CA LEU A 61 -3.97 21.98 5.00
C LEU A 61 -4.90 21.84 3.80
N THR A 62 -4.31 21.84 2.61
CA THR A 62 -4.98 21.50 1.35
C THR A 62 -4.73 20.05 0.96
N ILE A 63 -5.53 19.51 0.04
CA ILE A 63 -5.38 18.12 -0.46
C ILE A 63 -3.99 17.86 -1.08
N SER A 64 -3.33 18.90 -1.57
CA SER A 64 -2.03 18.80 -2.26
C SER A 64 -0.81 18.96 -1.33
N GLU A 65 -1.03 19.40 -0.08
CA GLU A 65 0.01 19.58 0.94
C GLU A 65 0.24 18.30 1.74
#